data_AF-A0A2U9IIV8-F1
#
_entry.id   AF-A0A2U9IIV8-F1
#
_cell.length_a   1.000
_cell.length_b   1.000
_cell.length_c   1.000
_cell.angle_alpha   90.00
_cell.angle_beta   90.00
_cell.angle_gamma   90.00
#
_symmetry.space_group_name_H-M   'P 1'
#
loop_
_entity.id
_entity.type
_entity.pdbx_description
1 polymer ?
#
loop_
_entity_poly.entity_id
_entity_poly.type
_entity_poly.pdbx_seq_one_letter_code
_entity_poly.pdbx_strand_id
1 'polypeptide(L)'
;MSQILIAGVRIQKLVKRIGRNGKLYEYSQYFVYVPKAYEKYVIGNEWIVTVWIDNEIYPIGLRGLSRHNKYYIISLPSNLAYYWEKAIGKGVDVVLSRP
;
A
#
# COMPACT_ATOMS: atom_id res chain seq x y z
N MET A 1 7.89 -8.79 20.14
CA MET A 1 6.86 -8.50 19.10
C MET A 1 7.49 -8.74 17.75
N SER A 2 6.88 -9.57 16.89
CA SER A 2 7.42 -9.82 15.55
C SER A 2 7.01 -8.67 14.61
N GLN A 3 8.01 -8.03 14.01
CA GLN A 3 7.84 -7.01 12.98
C GLN A 3 8.52 -7.45 11.70
N ILE A 4 7.94 -7.09 10.56
CA ILE A 4 8.50 -7.34 9.25
C ILE A 4 8.74 -5.98 8.59
N LEU A 5 10.00 -5.72 8.25
CA LEU A 5 10.37 -4.58 7.42
C LEU A 5 10.48 -5.04 5.96
N ILE A 6 9.72 -4.39 5.09
CA ILE A 6 9.81 -4.53 3.64
C ILE A 6 10.40 -3.23 3.10
N ALA A 7 11.71 -3.24 2.86
CA ALA A 7 12.45 -2.04 2.49
C ALA A 7 12.45 -1.77 0.98
N GLY A 8 12.51 -0.49 0.61
CA GLY A 8 12.77 -0.03 -0.76
C GLY A 8 11.69 -0.41 -1.79
N VAL A 9 10.45 -0.64 -1.35
CA VAL A 9 9.34 -0.90 -2.27
C VAL A 9 8.84 0.39 -2.92
N ARG A 10 8.11 0.27 -4.01
CA ARG A 10 7.59 1.44 -4.75
C ARG A 10 6.09 1.54 -4.58
N ILE A 11 5.62 2.76 -4.29
CA ILE A 11 4.20 3.08 -4.38
C ILE A 11 3.79 3.05 -5.86
N GLN A 12 2.65 2.42 -6.10
CA GLN A 12 1.99 2.32 -7.40
C GLN A 12 0.67 3.07 -7.35
N LYS A 13 0.32 3.67 -8.48
CA LYS A 13 -0.94 4.36 -8.69
C LYS A 13 -1.72 3.67 -9.80
N LEU A 14 -2.98 3.38 -9.55
CA LEU A 14 -3.91 2.90 -10.54
C LEU A 14 -5.07 3.89 -10.64
N VAL A 15 -5.22 4.51 -11.82
CA VAL A 15 -6.37 5.36 -12.11
C VAL A 15 -7.50 4.49 -12.63
N LYS A 16 -8.65 4.58 -11.99
CA LYS A 16 -9.86 3.86 -12.38
C LYS A 16 -10.91 4.88 -12.78
N ARG A 17 -11.59 4.57 -13.89
CA ARG A 17 -12.71 5.34 -14.42
C ARG A 17 -13.98 4.57 -14.15
N ILE A 18 -14.90 5.15 -13.38
CA ILE A 18 -16.24 4.59 -13.15
C ILE A 18 -17.27 5.53 -13.79
N GLY A 19 -18.12 4.97 -14.65
CA GLY A 19 -19.34 5.63 -15.08
C GLY A 19 -20.44 5.39 -14.04
N ARG A 20 -21.09 6.44 -13.55
CA ARG A 20 -22.32 6.35 -12.75
C ARG A 20 -23.30 7.42 -13.20
N ASN A 21 -24.52 7.00 -13.56
CA ASN A 21 -25.61 7.89 -14.03
C ASN A 21 -25.17 8.83 -15.17
N GLY A 22 -24.44 8.32 -16.16
CA GLY A 22 -23.96 9.12 -17.31
C GLY A 22 -22.79 10.07 -17.00
N LYS A 23 -22.32 10.14 -15.75
CA LYS A 23 -21.12 10.90 -15.36
C LYS A 23 -19.93 9.96 -15.20
N LEU A 24 -18.77 10.37 -15.73
CA LEU A 24 -17.50 9.68 -15.56
C LEU A 24 -16.78 10.25 -14.33
N TYR A 25 -16.40 9.36 -13.42
CA TYR A 25 -15.61 9.67 -12.24
C TYR A 25 -14.24 9.01 -12.37
N GLU A 26 -13.20 9.79 -12.12
CA GLU A 26 -11.83 9.29 -12.00
C GLU A 26 -11.46 9.19 -10.53
N TYR A 27 -10.97 8.02 -10.12
CA TYR A 27 -10.40 7.84 -8.79
C TYR A 27 -9.05 7.14 -8.88
N SER A 28 -8.12 7.58 -8.03
CA SER A 28 -6.79 7.00 -7.94
C SER A 28 -6.72 6.05 -6.74
N GLN A 29 -6.27 4.83 -6.99
CA GLN A 29 -5.94 3.86 -5.95
C GLN A 29 -4.42 3.77 -5.82
N TYR A 30 -3.93 3.89 -4.60
CA TYR A 30 -2.51 3.76 -4.27
C TYR A 30 -2.26 2.43 -3.56
N PHE A 31 -1.16 1.77 -3.88
CA PHE A 31 -0.80 0.51 -3.24
C PHE A 31 0.70 0.24 -3.37
N VAL A 32 1.20 -0.67 -2.55
CA VAL A 32 2.56 -1.23 -2.66
C VAL A 32 2.46 -2.71 -2.98
N TYR A 33 3.32 -3.19 -3.87
CA TYR A 33 3.48 -4.63 -4.08
C TYR A 33 4.31 -5.22 -2.95
N VAL A 34 3.85 -6.36 -2.44
CA VAL A 34 4.65 -7.16 -1.52
C VAL A 34 5.61 -8.02 -2.32
N PRO A 35 6.93 -7.94 -2.08
CA PRO A 35 7.88 -8.79 -2.78
C PRO A 35 7.65 -10.26 -2.44
N LYS A 36 7.86 -11.15 -3.41
CA LYS A 36 7.57 -12.59 -3.31
C LYS A 36 8.22 -13.26 -2.10
N ALA A 37 9.42 -12.82 -1.70
CA ALA A 37 10.12 -13.32 -0.52
C ALA A 37 9.35 -13.11 0.79
N TYR A 38 8.48 -12.09 0.85
CA TYR A 38 7.70 -11.75 2.04
C TYR A 38 6.30 -12.38 2.05
N GLU A 39 5.79 -12.85 0.91
CA GLU A 39 4.39 -13.32 0.77
C GLU A 39 4.03 -14.40 1.79
N LYS A 40 4.91 -15.37 2.03
CA LYS A 40 4.67 -16.47 2.98
C LYS A 40 4.48 -16.02 4.42
N TYR A 41 5.02 -14.85 4.78
CA TYR A 41 4.93 -14.32 6.14
C TYR A 41 3.67 -13.50 6.35
N VAL A 42 3.14 -12.91 5.28
CA VAL A 42 2.05 -11.92 5.38
C VAL A 42 0.70 -12.47 4.96
N ILE A 43 0.67 -13.55 4.16
CA ILE A 43 -0.57 -14.16 3.65
C ILE A 43 -1.51 -14.59 4.79
N GLY A 44 -2.82 -14.36 4.59
CA GLY A 44 -3.88 -14.82 5.50
C GLY A 44 -3.94 -14.09 6.84
N ASN A 45 -3.18 -13.01 7.03
CA ASN A 45 -3.14 -12.23 8.26
C ASN A 45 -3.41 -10.75 7.98
N GLU A 46 -4.03 -10.07 8.94
CA GLU A 46 -4.05 -8.61 8.98
C GLU A 46 -2.85 -8.08 9.73
N TRP A 47 -2.36 -6.91 9.32
CA TRP A 47 -1.17 -6.28 9.88
C TRP A 47 -1.45 -4.83 10.22
N ILE A 48 -0.87 -4.35 11.31
CA ILE A 48 -0.73 -2.91 11.54
C ILE A 48 0.36 -2.42 10.59
N VAL A 49 -0.04 -1.61 9.61
CA VAL A 49 0.84 -1.10 8.56
C VAL A 49 1.29 0.31 8.90
N THR A 50 2.59 0.54 8.77
CA THR A 50 3.21 1.86 8.81
C THR A 50 4.10 2.02 7.59
N VAL A 51 3.99 3.15 6.89
CA VAL A 51 4.81 3.45 5.71
C VAL A 51 5.79 4.55 6.06
N TRP A 52 7.07 4.37 5.75
CA TRP A 52 8.11 5.37 5.93
C TRP A 52 8.53 5.91 4.57
N ILE A 53 8.47 7.23 4.43
CA ILE A 53 8.88 7.94 3.22
C ILE A 53 9.90 8.97 3.65
N ASP A 54 11.14 8.82 3.18
CA ASP A 54 12.26 9.64 3.62
C ASP A 54 12.35 9.62 5.18
N ASN A 55 12.20 10.78 5.85
CA ASN A 55 12.22 10.88 7.31
C ASN A 55 10.82 10.95 7.97
N GLU A 56 9.76 10.70 7.20
CA GLU A 56 8.38 10.83 7.66
C GLU A 56 7.70 9.47 7.84
N ILE A 57 6.91 9.34 8.91
CA ILE A 57 6.24 8.12 9.31
C ILE A 57 4.73 8.28 9.15
N TYR A 58 4.13 7.38 8.39
CA TYR A 58 2.69 7.38 8.09
C TYR A 58 2.03 6.11 8.65
N PRO A 59 1.37 6.19 9.83
CA PRO A 59 0.59 5.09 10.36
C PRO A 59 -0.68 4.89 9.53
N ILE A 60 -0.82 3.73 8.89
CA ILE A 60 -1.98 3.39 8.05
C ILE A 60 -3.05 2.66 8.87
N GLY A 61 -2.62 1.91 9.87
CA GLY A 61 -3.46 1.08 10.72
C GLY A 61 -3.64 -0.34 10.18
N LEU A 62 -4.66 -1.04 10.67
CA LEU A 62 -4.91 -2.44 10.33
C LEU A 62 -5.29 -2.59 8.85
N ARG A 63 -4.56 -3.43 8.12
CA ARG A 63 -4.83 -3.75 6.72
C ARG A 63 -4.64 -5.24 6.46
N GLY A 64 -5.59 -5.84 5.77
CA GLY A 64 -5.40 -7.10 5.07
C GLY A 64 -4.67 -6.87 3.74
N LEU A 65 -3.96 -7.89 3.28
CA LEU A 65 -3.39 -7.90 1.94
C LEU A 65 -4.43 -8.35 0.93
N SER A 66 -4.53 -7.63 -0.18
CA SER A 66 -5.36 -8.03 -1.32
C SER A 66 -4.49 -8.52 -2.47
N ARG A 67 -5.08 -9.23 -3.43
CA ARG A 67 -4.38 -9.65 -4.64
C ARG A 67 -4.59 -8.66 -5.77
N HIS A 68 -3.52 -8.36 -6.48
CA HIS A 68 -3.56 -7.70 -7.77
C HIS A 68 -2.73 -8.52 -8.76
N ASN A 69 -3.41 -9.13 -9.73
CA ASN A 69 -2.86 -10.17 -10.59
C ASN A 69 -2.26 -11.33 -9.77
N LYS A 70 -0.98 -11.67 -10.01
CA LYS A 70 -0.26 -12.75 -9.34
C LYS A 70 0.49 -12.32 -8.07
N TYR A 71 0.31 -11.07 -7.62
CA TYR A 71 1.05 -10.49 -6.50
C TYR A 71 0.11 -10.05 -5.37
N TYR A 72 0.61 -10.09 -4.14
CA TYR A 72 -0.05 -9.43 -3.01
C TYR A 72 0.26 -7.93 -3.00
N ILE A 73 -0.73 -7.15 -2.60
CA ILE A 73 -0.63 -5.70 -2.45
C ILE A 73 -1.15 -5.27 -1.08
N ILE A 74 -0.61 -4.16 -0.59
CA ILE A 74 -1.17 -3.42 0.54
C ILE A 74 -1.76 -2.13 -0.04
N SER A 75 -3.07 -1.95 0.11
CA SER A 75 -3.75 -0.74 -0.35
C SER A 75 -3.49 0.41 0.61
N LEU A 76 -3.11 1.56 0.07
CA LEU A 76 -2.86 2.78 0.80
C LEU A 76 -4.13 3.67 0.80
N PRO A 77 -4.40 4.40 1.89
CA PRO A 77 -5.64 5.11 2.06
C PRO A 77 -5.64 6.40 1.22
N SER A 78 -6.77 6.71 0.59
CA SER A 78 -6.90 7.84 -0.35
C SER A 78 -6.86 9.22 0.30
N ASN A 79 -7.18 9.34 1.60
CA ASN A 79 -7.07 10.59 2.34
C ASN A 79 -5.62 11.11 2.44
N LEU A 80 -4.63 10.22 2.26
CA LEU A 80 -3.20 10.55 2.24
C LEU A 80 -2.63 10.62 0.82
N ALA A 81 -3.49 10.68 -0.22
CA ALA A 81 -3.07 10.67 -1.63
C ALA A 81 -1.98 11.70 -1.96
N TYR A 82 -2.05 12.90 -1.38
CA TYR A 82 -1.03 13.94 -1.57
C TYR A 82 0.40 13.45 -1.25
N TYR A 83 0.55 12.68 -0.18
CA TYR A 83 1.84 12.13 0.24
C TYR A 83 2.28 10.97 -0.65
N TRP A 84 1.34 10.11 -1.06
CA TRP A 84 1.60 9.01 -1.97
C TRP A 84 2.11 9.50 -3.33
N GLU A 85 1.48 10.53 -3.89
CA GLU A 85 1.87 11.14 -5.16
C GLU A 85 3.31 11.67 -5.11
N LYS A 86 3.68 12.36 -4.03
CA LYS A 86 5.05 12.86 -3.82
C LYS A 86 6.09 11.75 -3.68
N ALA A 87 5.66 10.56 -3.29
CA ALA A 87 6.52 9.39 -3.09
C ALA A 87 6.57 8.47 -4.31
N ILE A 88 5.79 8.73 -5.37
CA ILE A 88 5.92 7.97 -6.63
C ILE A 88 7.32 8.16 -7.20
N GLY A 89 7.95 7.05 -7.58
CA GLY A 89 9.32 7.03 -8.08
C GLY A 89 10.39 6.93 -6.99
N LYS A 90 10.04 7.14 -5.72
CA LYS A 90 10.93 6.91 -4.57
C LYS A 90 10.80 5.47 -4.07
N GLY A 91 11.86 4.99 -3.40
CA GLY A 91 11.78 3.81 -2.55
C GLY A 91 11.14 4.20 -1.21
N VAL A 92 10.21 3.39 -0.73
CA VAL A 92 9.57 3.56 0.57
C VAL A 92 9.72 2.28 1.37
N ASP A 93 9.75 2.41 2.68
CA ASP A 93 9.83 1.28 3.59
C ASP A 93 8.46 1.01 4.19
N VAL A 94 8.10 -0.26 4.32
CA VAL A 94 6.82 -0.68 4.87
C VAL A 94 7.07 -1.58 6.06
N VAL A 95 6.59 -1.15 7.23
CA VAL A 95 6.67 -1.91 8.47
C VAL A 95 5.33 -2.56 8.74
N LEU A 96 5.35 -3.88 8.93
CA LEU A 96 4.20 -4.68 9.31
C LEU A 96 4.39 -5.18 10.72
N SER A 97 3.48 -4.79 11.62
CA SER A 97 3.46 -5.25 13.01
C SER A 97 2.24 -6.14 13.25
N ARG A 98 2.39 -7.14 14.11
CA ARG A 98 1.24 -7.90 14.61
C ARG A 98 0.31 -6.95 15.40
N PRO A 99 -1.03 -7.05 15.19
CA PRO A 99 -2.00 -6.34 16.00
C PRO A 99 -2.01 -6.78 17.46
#